data_AF-A0A1C6AMK5-F1
#
_entry.id   AF-A0A1C6AMK5-F1
#
_cell.length_a   1.000
_cell.length_b   1.000
_cell.length_c   1.000
_cell.angle_alpha   90.00
_cell.angle_beta   90.00
_cell.angle_gamma   90.00
#
_symmetry.space_group_name_H-M   'P 1'
#
loop_
_entity.id
_entity.type
_entity.pdbx_description
1 polymer ?
#
loop_
_entity_poly.entity_id
_entity_poly.type
_entity_poly.pdbx_seq_one_letter_code
_entity_poly.pdbx_strand_id
1 'polypeptide(L)'
;MEELFVYSLLYDVGYEKVNEYEETLNRLFLNNPEDRNLLDLEEMAFKDAMFHLRHLINVLSFDTMEFGKQLMSKIKPLYDGNNIADFGKAMYRLWTLLPEKIKLEEPFYILSYADDCLGYGNEKQCQELYENALNYYD
;
A
#
# COMPACT_ATOMS: atom_id res chain seq x y z
N MET A 1 -6.80 -10.90 1.82
CA MET A 1 -7.49 -9.72 1.21
C MET A 1 -6.63 -8.48 1.32
N GLU A 2 -5.87 -8.38 2.39
CA GLU A 2 -4.83 -7.39 2.73
C GLU A 2 -3.94 -7.01 1.54
N GLU A 3 -3.39 -8.00 0.82
CA GLU A 3 -2.56 -7.74 -0.36
C GLU A 3 -3.32 -7.03 -1.49
N LEU A 4 -4.62 -7.32 -1.68
CA LEU A 4 -5.45 -6.63 -2.68
C LEU A 4 -5.70 -5.17 -2.30
N PHE A 5 -5.85 -4.87 -1.00
CA PHE A 5 -5.96 -3.50 -0.52
C PHE A 5 -4.69 -2.68 -0.78
N VAL A 6 -3.52 -3.32 -0.73
CA VAL A 6 -2.26 -2.65 -1.09
C VAL A 6 -2.28 -2.22 -2.55
N TYR A 7 -2.76 -3.07 -3.47
CA TYR A 7 -2.83 -2.72 -4.89
C TYR A 7 -3.76 -1.53 -5.16
N SER A 8 -4.89 -1.40 -4.45
CA SER A 8 -5.76 -0.24 -4.62
C SER A 8 -5.11 1.07 -4.16
N LEU A 9 -4.34 1.04 -3.07
CA LEU A 9 -3.58 2.20 -2.60
C LEU A 9 -2.45 2.57 -3.55
N LEU A 10 -1.71 1.57 -4.07
CA LEU A 10 -0.66 1.78 -5.05
C LEU A 10 -1.21 2.36 -6.36
N TYR A 11 -2.35 1.87 -6.81
CA TYR A 11 -3.06 2.40 -7.97
C TYR A 11 -3.40 3.89 -7.80
N ASP A 12 -3.96 4.29 -6.64
CA ASP A 12 -4.32 5.68 -6.35
C ASP A 12 -3.12 6.65 -6.37
N VAL A 13 -1.91 6.15 -6.10
CA VAL A 13 -0.67 6.96 -6.17
C VAL A 13 0.11 6.78 -7.49
N GLY A 14 -0.45 6.06 -8.46
CA GLY A 14 0.08 5.94 -9.82
C GLY A 14 0.97 4.72 -10.08
N TYR A 15 1.03 3.75 -9.16
CA TYR A 15 1.75 2.49 -9.33
C TYR A 15 0.80 1.37 -9.72
N GLU A 16 0.54 1.23 -11.02
CA GLU A 16 -0.32 0.18 -11.56
C GLU A 16 0.38 -1.18 -11.53
N LYS A 17 -0.26 -2.15 -10.89
CA LYS A 17 0.24 -3.52 -10.66
C LYS A 17 -0.76 -4.55 -11.16
N VAL A 18 -1.25 -4.36 -12.39
CA VAL A 18 -2.39 -5.11 -12.95
C VAL A 18 -2.15 -6.62 -12.91
N ASN A 19 -1.01 -7.08 -13.44
CA ASN A 19 -0.71 -8.51 -13.50
C ASN A 19 -0.57 -9.11 -12.10
N GLU A 20 0.17 -8.45 -11.20
CA GLU A 20 0.36 -8.95 -9.83
C GLU A 20 -0.94 -8.91 -9.02
N TYR A 21 -1.84 -7.97 -9.31
CA TYR A 21 -3.19 -7.93 -8.74
C TYR A 21 -4.02 -9.12 -9.22
N GLU A 22 -4.10 -9.37 -10.54
CA GLU A 22 -4.89 -10.45 -11.12
C GLU A 22 -4.40 -11.82 -10.62
N GLU A 23 -3.07 -12.03 -10.58
CA GLU A 23 -2.47 -13.26 -10.03
C GLU A 23 -2.82 -13.47 -8.56
N THR A 24 -2.76 -12.42 -7.74
CA THR A 24 -3.12 -12.49 -6.33
C THR A 24 -4.62 -12.71 -6.14
N LEU A 25 -5.47 -12.05 -6.92
CA LEU A 25 -6.92 -12.24 -6.85
C LEU A 25 -7.29 -13.70 -7.16
N ASN A 26 -6.82 -14.21 -8.30
CA ASN A 26 -7.08 -15.58 -8.72
C ASN A 26 -6.59 -16.59 -7.67
N ARG A 27 -5.37 -16.40 -7.12
CA ARG A 27 -4.86 -17.25 -6.05
C ARG A 27 -5.73 -17.21 -4.79
N LEU A 28 -6.19 -16.03 -4.37
CA LEU A 28 -7.04 -15.90 -3.19
C LEU A 28 -8.42 -16.52 -3.43
N PHE A 29 -9.01 -16.30 -4.60
CA PHE A 29 -10.31 -16.84 -4.98
C PHE A 29 -10.28 -18.37 -5.06
N LEU A 30 -9.25 -18.97 -5.70
CA LEU A 30 -9.09 -20.41 -5.76
C LEU A 30 -8.94 -21.06 -4.37
N ASN A 31 -8.33 -20.36 -3.41
CA ASN A 31 -8.19 -20.85 -2.04
C ASN A 31 -9.48 -20.70 -1.22
N ASN A 32 -10.36 -19.77 -1.57
CA ASN A 32 -11.64 -19.57 -0.90
C ASN A 32 -12.75 -19.14 -1.89
N PRO A 33 -13.28 -20.06 -2.71
CA PRO A 33 -14.22 -19.72 -3.78
C PRO A 33 -15.58 -19.18 -3.30
N GLU A 34 -15.91 -19.40 -2.03
CA GLU A 34 -17.17 -18.95 -1.42
C GLU A 34 -17.10 -17.49 -0.90
N ASP A 35 -15.92 -16.86 -0.97
CA ASP A 35 -15.77 -15.45 -0.59
C ASP A 35 -16.42 -14.54 -1.65
N ARG A 36 -17.58 -14.00 -1.29
CA ARG A 36 -18.35 -13.11 -2.17
C ARG A 36 -17.59 -11.86 -2.57
N ASN A 37 -16.73 -11.31 -1.71
CA ASN A 37 -15.97 -10.12 -2.08
C ASN A 37 -14.94 -10.47 -3.17
N LEU A 38 -14.33 -11.65 -3.11
CA LEU A 38 -13.39 -12.09 -4.13
C LEU A 38 -14.10 -12.39 -5.45
N LEU A 39 -15.29 -13.02 -5.39
CA LEU A 39 -16.11 -13.23 -6.57
C LEU A 39 -16.53 -11.90 -7.23
N ASP A 40 -17.02 -10.94 -6.44
CA ASP A 40 -17.42 -9.63 -6.94
C ASP A 40 -16.25 -8.93 -7.64
N LEU A 41 -15.02 -9.06 -7.12
CA LEU A 41 -13.81 -8.50 -7.73
C LEU A 41 -13.42 -9.16 -9.05
N GLU A 42 -13.58 -10.49 -9.17
CA GLU A 42 -13.31 -11.24 -10.41
C GLU A 42 -14.24 -10.82 -11.56
N GLU A 43 -15.46 -10.38 -11.24
CA GLU A 43 -16.43 -9.90 -12.22
C GLU A 43 -16.24 -8.43 -12.63
N MET A 44 -15.36 -7.69 -11.94
CA MET A 44 -15.13 -6.27 -12.19
C MET A 44 -13.98 -6.01 -13.15
N ALA A 45 -14.07 -4.93 -13.92
CA ALA A 45 -12.90 -4.39 -14.60
C ALA A 45 -11.88 -3.88 -13.56
N PHE A 46 -10.58 -4.03 -13.84
CA PHE A 46 -9.49 -3.66 -12.93
C PHE A 46 -9.70 -2.32 -12.21
N LYS A 47 -10.02 -1.27 -12.97
CA LYS A 47 -10.25 0.08 -12.43
C LYS A 47 -11.42 0.13 -11.43
N ASP A 48 -12.53 -0.55 -11.74
CA ASP A 48 -13.69 -0.59 -10.87
C ASP A 48 -13.39 -1.39 -9.60
N ALA A 49 -12.61 -2.48 -9.74
CA ALA A 49 -12.12 -3.27 -8.62
C ALA A 49 -11.22 -2.47 -7.67
N MET A 50 -10.35 -1.59 -8.19
CA MET A 50 -9.51 -0.71 -7.35
C MET A 50 -10.37 0.23 -6.50
N PHE A 51 -11.39 0.86 -7.09
CA PHE A 51 -12.32 1.70 -6.34
C PHE A 51 -13.13 0.90 -5.32
N HIS A 52 -13.56 -0.31 -5.68
CA HIS A 52 -14.31 -1.18 -4.78
C HIS A 52 -13.47 -1.60 -3.57
N LEU A 53 -12.23 -2.06 -3.79
CA LEU A 53 -11.28 -2.38 -2.72
C LEU A 53 -11.01 -1.19 -1.81
N ARG A 54 -10.99 0.02 -2.37
CA ARG A 54 -10.79 1.22 -1.59
C ARG A 54 -11.96 1.55 -0.65
N HIS A 55 -13.17 1.17 -1.04
CA HIS A 55 -14.30 1.18 -0.11
C HIS A 55 -14.14 0.09 0.95
N LEU A 56 -13.84 -1.15 0.53
CA LEU A 56 -13.77 -2.33 1.40
C LEU A 56 -12.74 -2.18 2.53
N ILE A 57 -11.55 -1.63 2.27
CA ILE A 57 -10.50 -1.44 3.30
C ILE A 57 -10.99 -0.58 4.50
N ASN A 58 -11.98 0.29 4.29
CA ASN A 58 -12.51 1.17 5.33
C ASN A 58 -13.68 0.55 6.12
N VAL A 59 -14.37 -0.44 5.55
CA VAL A 59 -15.56 -1.05 6.16
C VAL A 59 -15.29 -2.44 6.72
N LEU A 60 -14.33 -3.18 6.15
CA LEU A 60 -13.97 -4.52 6.60
C LEU A 60 -12.92 -4.48 7.71
N SER A 61 -13.01 -5.46 8.61
CA SER A 61 -11.88 -5.85 9.46
C SER A 61 -10.85 -6.60 8.60
N PHE A 62 -9.57 -6.32 8.83
CA PHE A 62 -8.46 -6.98 8.16
C PHE A 62 -7.30 -7.11 9.15
N ASP A 63 -6.37 -8.00 8.87
CA ASP A 63 -5.16 -8.15 9.68
C ASP A 63 -4.18 -7.01 9.36
N THR A 64 -4.05 -6.04 10.29
CA THR A 64 -3.15 -4.90 10.14
C THR A 64 -1.68 -5.32 10.01
N MET A 65 -1.26 -6.41 10.66
CA MET A 65 0.12 -6.91 10.60
C MET A 65 0.41 -7.46 9.20
N GLU A 66 -0.48 -8.29 8.67
CA GLU A 66 -0.33 -8.83 7.32
C GLU A 66 -0.43 -7.72 6.26
N PHE A 67 -1.37 -6.78 6.42
CA PHE A 67 -1.47 -5.60 5.56
C PHE A 67 -0.18 -4.78 5.55
N GLY A 68 0.40 -4.49 6.73
CA GLY A 68 1.64 -3.74 6.85
C GLY A 68 2.82 -4.42 6.15
N LYS A 69 2.97 -5.74 6.36
CA LYS A 69 3.98 -6.56 5.66
C LYS A 69 3.86 -6.45 4.15
N GLN A 70 2.65 -6.68 3.63
CA GLN A 70 2.38 -6.60 2.20
C GLN A 70 2.69 -5.19 1.69
N LEU A 71 2.22 -4.14 2.36
CA LEU A 71 2.44 -2.75 1.95
C LEU A 71 3.94 -2.42 1.85
N MET A 72 4.70 -2.67 2.91
CA MET A 72 6.13 -2.34 2.94
C MET A 72 6.91 -3.15 1.91
N SER A 73 6.59 -4.44 1.74
CA SER A 73 7.24 -5.28 0.73
C SER A 73 7.02 -4.79 -0.71
N LYS A 74 5.84 -4.23 -1.02
CA LYS A 74 5.51 -3.73 -2.38
C LYS A 74 6.03 -2.32 -2.62
N ILE A 75 6.14 -1.49 -1.57
CA ILE A 75 6.72 -0.14 -1.66
C ILE A 75 8.25 -0.19 -1.77
N LYS A 76 8.92 -1.15 -1.12
CA LYS A 76 10.39 -1.23 -1.07
C LYS A 76 11.08 -1.21 -2.45
N PRO A 77 10.65 -1.96 -3.48
CA PRO A 77 11.21 -1.83 -4.84
C PRO A 77 10.98 -0.46 -5.49
N LEU A 78 9.95 0.28 -5.08
CA LEU A 78 9.67 1.63 -5.58
C LEU A 78 10.63 2.65 -4.99
N TYR A 79 11.07 2.46 -3.74
CA TYR A 79 12.10 3.28 -3.11
C TYR A 79 13.42 3.19 -3.87
N ASP A 80 13.86 1.97 -4.21
CA ASP A 80 15.11 1.74 -4.94
C ASP A 80 15.07 2.28 -6.39
N GLY A 81 13.88 2.36 -6.98
CA GLY A 81 13.67 2.76 -8.38
C GLY A 81 13.37 4.24 -8.62
N ASN A 82 13.13 5.03 -7.57
CA ASN A 82 12.74 6.44 -7.69
C ASN A 82 13.74 7.37 -7.00
N ASN A 83 13.76 8.64 -7.41
CA ASN A 83 14.43 9.66 -6.60
C ASN A 83 13.62 9.89 -5.31
N ILE A 84 14.33 10.19 -4.22
CA ILE A 84 13.73 10.26 -2.88
C ILE A 84 12.64 11.34 -2.74
N ALA A 85 12.74 12.43 -3.49
CA ALA A 85 11.76 13.52 -3.43
C ALA A 85 10.42 13.14 -4.08
N ASP A 86 10.45 12.47 -5.23
CA ASP A 86 9.23 12.00 -5.88
C ASP A 86 8.63 10.79 -5.17
N PHE A 87 9.49 9.91 -4.64
CA PHE A 87 9.06 8.85 -3.74
C PHE A 87 8.34 9.42 -2.51
N GLY A 88 8.90 10.45 -1.86
CA GLY A 88 8.31 11.07 -0.69
C GLY A 88 6.92 11.65 -0.92
N LYS A 89 6.74 12.40 -2.01
CA LYS A 89 5.41 12.90 -2.42
C LYS A 89 4.40 11.77 -2.62
N ALA A 90 4.84 10.64 -3.19
CA ALA A 90 3.97 9.48 -3.39
C ALA A 90 3.62 8.82 -2.05
N MET A 91 4.56 8.71 -1.12
CA MET A 91 4.34 8.15 0.22
C MET A 91 3.41 9.01 1.06
N TYR A 92 3.56 10.34 1.01
CA TYR A 92 2.64 11.25 1.67
C TYR A 92 1.22 11.06 1.15
N ARG A 93 1.04 11.01 -0.18
CA ARG A 93 -0.27 10.71 -0.79
C ARG A 93 -0.79 9.36 -0.34
N LEU A 94 0.03 8.30 -0.37
CA LEU A 94 -0.37 6.97 0.09
C LEU A 94 -0.82 6.99 1.54
N TRP A 95 -0.10 7.68 2.42
CA TRP A 95 -0.48 7.84 3.82
C TRP A 95 -1.84 8.52 3.99
N THR A 96 -2.12 9.58 3.22
CA THR A 96 -3.45 10.24 3.27
C THR A 96 -4.59 9.29 2.89
N LEU A 97 -4.28 8.21 2.18
CA LEU A 97 -5.24 7.24 1.68
C LEU A 97 -5.44 6.03 2.62
N LEU A 98 -4.58 5.84 3.62
CA LEU A 98 -4.75 4.75 4.58
C LEU A 98 -6.05 4.88 5.38
N PRO A 99 -6.56 3.79 5.99
CA PRO A 99 -7.64 3.89 6.97
C PRO A 99 -7.21 4.68 8.21
N GLU A 100 -8.06 5.58 8.71
CA GLU A 100 -7.79 6.41 9.90
C GLU A 100 -7.36 5.58 11.12
N LYS A 101 -7.91 4.36 11.24
CA LYS A 101 -7.61 3.44 12.33
C LYS A 101 -6.14 2.98 12.40
N ILE A 102 -5.36 3.08 11.32
CA ILE A 102 -3.94 2.65 11.29
C ILE A 102 -2.96 3.78 10.95
N LYS A 103 -3.43 4.93 10.46
CA LYS A 103 -2.57 6.02 9.95
C LYS A 103 -1.50 6.51 10.93
N LEU A 104 -1.78 6.45 12.22
CA LEU A 104 -0.90 6.94 13.28
C LEU A 104 -0.06 5.83 13.93
N GLU A 105 -0.14 4.60 13.41
CA GLU A 105 0.65 3.47 13.86
C GLU A 105 1.93 3.36 13.03
N GLU A 106 3.03 2.92 13.64
CA GLU A 106 4.24 2.58 12.89
C GLU A 106 4.09 1.22 12.22
N PRO A 107 4.63 1.03 11.00
CA PRO A 107 5.48 1.95 10.23
C PRO A 107 4.72 2.92 9.31
N PHE A 108 3.38 2.97 9.39
CA PHE A 108 2.58 3.78 8.47
C PHE A 108 2.77 5.28 8.69
N TYR A 109 2.92 5.71 9.94
CA TYR A 109 3.01 7.12 10.28
C TYR A 109 4.26 7.80 9.69
N ILE A 110 5.40 7.09 9.60
CA ILE A 110 6.63 7.59 8.95
C ILE A 110 6.37 8.08 7.51
N LEU A 111 5.45 7.44 6.78
CA LEU A 111 5.13 7.83 5.40
C LEU A 111 4.55 9.26 5.27
N SER A 112 4.08 9.84 6.37
CA SER A 112 3.51 11.18 6.41
C SER A 112 4.52 12.33 6.56
N TYR A 113 5.74 12.03 7.02
CA TYR A 113 6.71 13.06 7.41
C TYR A 113 8.17 12.75 7.00
N ALA A 114 8.48 11.55 6.54
CA ALA A 114 9.86 11.16 6.24
C ALA A 114 10.55 12.11 5.25
N ASP A 115 9.80 12.63 4.27
CA ASP A 115 10.29 13.57 3.26
C ASP A 115 10.40 15.03 3.74
N ASP A 116 9.88 15.39 4.91
CA ASP A 116 10.02 16.75 5.48
C ASP A 116 11.50 17.13 5.66
N CYS A 117 12.36 16.15 5.93
CA CYS A 117 13.81 16.35 6.08
C CYS A 117 14.47 16.92 4.81
N LEU A 118 13.88 16.68 3.64
CA LEU A 118 14.37 17.21 2.36
C LEU A 118 14.27 18.74 2.30
N GLY A 119 13.24 19.34 2.91
CA GLY A 119 13.08 20.79 3.00
C GLY A 119 14.20 21.49 3.78
N TYR A 120 14.89 20.74 4.65
CA TYR A 120 16.04 21.19 5.42
C TYR A 120 17.39 20.76 4.82
N GLY A 121 17.38 20.13 3.64
CA GLY A 121 18.59 19.61 2.99
C GLY A 121 19.19 18.36 3.65
N ASN A 122 18.43 17.65 4.49
CA ASN A 122 18.89 16.46 5.19
C ASN A 122 18.38 15.17 4.53
N GLU A 123 18.94 14.84 3.37
CA GLU A 123 18.58 13.62 2.63
C GLU A 123 18.90 12.33 3.41
N LYS A 124 19.99 12.30 4.18
CA LYS A 124 20.40 11.12 4.95
C LYS A 124 19.35 10.73 5.99
N GLN A 125 18.79 11.72 6.68
CA GLN A 125 17.72 11.46 7.65
C GLN A 125 16.44 10.96 6.96
N CYS A 126 16.11 11.50 5.78
CA CYS A 126 14.99 11.01 4.97
C CYS A 126 15.18 9.52 4.59
N GLN A 127 16.38 9.16 4.13
CA GLN A 127 16.75 7.77 3.82
C GLN A 127 16.63 6.86 5.03
N GLU A 128 17.20 7.26 6.17
CA GLU A 128 17.12 6.48 7.42
C GLU A 128 15.67 6.23 7.86
N LEU A 129 14.79 7.24 7.74
CA LEU A 129 13.37 7.11 8.07
C LEU A 129 12.67 6.11 7.15
N TYR A 130 12.85 6.23 5.82
CA TYR A 130 12.25 5.28 4.88
C TYR A 130 12.80 3.88 5.04
N GLU A 131 14.11 3.71 5.20
CA GLU A 131 14.72 2.39 5.42
C GLU A 131 14.18 1.74 6.71
N ASN A 132 13.98 2.50 7.78
CA ASN A 132 13.38 1.98 9.01
C ASN A 132 11.93 1.51 8.79
N ALA A 133 11.11 2.29 8.07
CA ALA A 133 9.72 1.91 7.78
C ALA A 133 9.64 0.69 6.85
N LEU A 134 10.44 0.67 5.79
CA LEU A 134 10.43 -0.38 4.77
C LEU A 134 10.96 -1.72 5.28
N ASN A 135 11.83 -1.71 6.29
CA ASN A 135 12.38 -2.91 6.93
C ASN A 135 11.69 -3.25 8.27
N TYR A 136 10.60 -2.56 8.63
CA TYR A 136 9.96 -2.72 9.95
C TYR A 136 9.50 -4.15 10.25
N TYR A 137 9.10 -4.89 9.22
CA TYR A 137 8.56 -6.26 9.35
C TYR A 137 9.54 -7.36 8.90
N ASP A 138 10.79 -7.00 8.56
CA ASP A 138 11.84 -7.95 8.17
C ASP A 138 12.42 -8.72 9.38
#